data_AF-A0A5D2N6E6-F1
#
_entry.id   AF-A0A5D2N6E6-F1
#
_cell.length_a   1.000
_cell.length_b   1.000
_cell.length_c   1.000
_cell.angle_alpha   90.00
_cell.angle_beta   90.00
_cell.angle_gamma   90.00
#
_symmetry.space_group_name_H-M   'P 1'
#
loop_
_entity.id
_entity.type
_entity.pdbx_description
1 polymer ?
#
loop_
_entity_poly.entity_id
_entity_poly.type
_entity_poly.pdbx_seq_one_letter_code
_entity_poly.pdbx_strand_id
1 'polypeptide(L)'
;MNLSTYLLKKNPIQDWRRPRSYSIRFCFLLRLPSFKYRDKKTSTGFSGHCFAPSNSISVILRKEKRKMAGNLTTGGGKDLPGDMNRKSANTDSLVVCFGEFLIDFVPTVGGVSLAEAPAFQKAPGGAPANVAVCVSRLGGSSAFIGKVGDDEFGHMLANILKENYVDNTGMRFDQSARTALAFVTLRADGEREFLFFRHPSADMHLHESELDINLINKAKIFHYGSISLIEEPCKSAQLAAMNIAKKSGSILSYDPNLRLPLWPSAEAAREGIMSIWEQADLIKVSEDEITFLTEGGDPCDDNVVMNKLFHPNLKLLIVTEGSAGCRYYTKAFKGRVPGIKVKAVDTTGAGDAFVGGLLSSLASDLNLFQDEKGLREALAFANACGALTVTGRGAIPALPTKQAVVDALTKYNAS
;
A
#
# COMPACT_ATOMS: atom_id res chain seq x y z
N MET A 1 -7.27 -32.11 59.10
CA MET A 1 -6.22 -31.32 59.78
C MET A 1 -6.12 -29.97 59.09
N ASN A 2 -5.87 -28.95 59.90
CA ASN A 2 -6.26 -27.55 59.74
C ASN A 2 -5.08 -26.66 59.29
N LEU A 3 -5.41 -25.49 58.69
CA LEU A 3 -4.64 -24.22 58.67
C LEU A 3 -3.25 -24.19 57.97
N SER A 4 -2.69 -23.10 57.47
CA SER A 4 -3.10 -21.73 57.13
C SER A 4 -1.89 -21.02 56.49
N THR A 5 -2.15 -20.14 55.52
CA THR A 5 -1.57 -18.78 55.32
C THR A 5 -0.18 -18.44 55.87
N TYR A 6 0.69 -17.85 55.03
CA TYR A 6 1.42 -16.61 55.39
C TYR A 6 1.89 -15.82 54.14
N LEU A 7 1.50 -14.54 54.13
CA LEU A 7 1.97 -13.45 53.29
C LEU A 7 3.40 -13.03 53.70
N LEU A 8 4.19 -12.41 52.80
CA LEU A 8 4.73 -11.06 53.03
C LEU A 8 5.48 -10.48 51.82
N LYS A 9 5.34 -9.15 51.74
CA LYS A 9 5.71 -8.18 50.70
C LYS A 9 7.15 -7.64 50.85
N LYS A 10 7.62 -7.00 49.77
CA LYS A 10 8.52 -5.81 49.63
C LYS A 10 10.05 -6.00 49.49
N ASN A 11 10.53 -5.76 48.25
CA ASN A 11 11.56 -4.78 47.76
C ASN A 11 12.54 -4.16 48.79
N PRO A 12 13.82 -3.87 48.42
CA PRO A 12 14.10 -2.92 47.32
C PRO A 12 15.41 -3.08 46.49
N ILE A 13 15.41 -2.27 45.43
CA ILE A 13 16.45 -1.83 44.52
C ILE A 13 17.78 -1.46 45.23
N GLN A 14 18.91 -1.90 44.66
CA GLN A 14 20.18 -1.19 44.72
C GLN A 14 20.91 -1.25 43.36
N ASP A 15 21.40 -0.08 42.98
CA ASP A 15 21.95 0.36 41.70
C ASP A 15 23.48 0.29 41.72
N TRP A 16 24.13 -0.42 40.78
CA TRP A 16 25.57 -0.27 40.50
C TRP A 16 25.92 -0.58 39.02
N ARG A 17 26.12 0.49 38.25
CA ARG A 17 27.19 0.78 37.26
C ARG A 17 27.65 -0.30 36.25
N ARG A 18 27.65 0.10 34.96
CA ARG A 18 28.29 -0.52 33.78
C ARG A 18 29.74 -1.01 34.02
N PRO A 19 30.18 -2.01 33.23
CA PRO A 19 31.31 -1.73 32.35
C PRO A 19 31.21 -2.28 30.90
N ARG A 20 31.71 -1.43 30.00
CA ARG A 20 32.33 -1.58 28.66
C ARG A 20 32.44 -2.97 27.99
N SER A 21 31.88 -3.02 26.78
CA SER A 21 32.41 -3.54 25.50
C SER A 21 33.55 -4.57 25.51
N TYR A 22 33.26 -5.76 24.99
CA TYR A 22 34.23 -6.66 24.36
C TYR A 22 33.79 -7.01 22.93
N SER A 23 34.68 -6.75 21.98
CA SER A 23 34.60 -7.18 20.58
C SER A 23 35.15 -8.61 20.49
N ILE A 24 34.35 -9.55 19.99
CA ILE A 24 34.80 -10.90 19.66
C ILE A 24 34.97 -10.96 18.14
N ARG A 25 36.22 -10.98 17.68
CA ARG A 25 36.60 -11.34 16.30
C ARG A 25 36.71 -12.87 16.22
N PHE A 26 35.87 -13.50 15.41
CA PHE A 26 36.09 -14.87 14.95
C PHE A 26 37.12 -14.87 13.81
N CYS A 27 38.25 -15.56 14.02
CA CYS A 27 39.24 -15.88 12.99
C CYS A 27 39.17 -17.39 12.75
N PHE A 28 38.62 -17.81 11.61
CA PHE A 28 38.70 -19.21 11.17
C PHE A 28 39.98 -19.39 10.34
N LEU A 29 40.94 -20.13 10.90
CA LEU A 29 42.12 -20.68 10.23
C LEU A 29 41.78 -22.08 9.74
N LEU A 30 41.56 -22.26 8.44
CA LEU A 30 41.52 -23.57 7.80
C LEU A 30 42.86 -23.83 7.11
N ARG A 31 43.64 -24.78 7.67
CA ARG A 31 44.80 -25.41 7.04
C ARG A 31 44.30 -26.40 5.99
N LEU A 32 44.71 -26.22 4.73
CA LEU A 32 44.59 -27.23 3.68
C LEU A 32 45.88 -28.05 3.60
N PRO A 33 45.82 -29.39 3.49
CA PRO A 33 46.98 -30.22 3.19
C PRO A 33 47.26 -30.29 1.68
N SER A 34 48.54 -30.18 1.35
CA SER A 34 49.11 -30.22 0.00
C SER A 34 49.10 -31.64 -0.57
N PHE A 35 48.47 -31.85 -1.73
CA PHE A 35 48.66 -33.06 -2.54
C PHE A 35 49.47 -32.75 -3.79
N LYS A 36 50.60 -33.46 -3.95
CA LYS A 36 51.53 -33.37 -5.08
C LYS A 36 50.93 -33.98 -6.33
N TYR A 37 50.91 -33.23 -7.43
CA TYR A 37 50.64 -33.73 -8.77
C TYR A 37 51.96 -34.17 -9.44
N ARG A 38 51.92 -35.28 -10.18
CA ARG A 38 53.06 -35.93 -10.83
C ARG A 38 53.13 -35.51 -12.31
N ASP A 39 54.35 -35.23 -12.76
CA ASP A 39 54.74 -34.77 -14.10
C ASP A 39 54.16 -35.57 -15.29
N LYS A 40 53.80 -34.84 -16.35
CA LYS A 40 54.12 -35.25 -17.74
C LYS A 40 54.55 -34.03 -18.56
N LYS A 41 55.83 -34.05 -18.95
CA LYS A 41 56.48 -33.17 -19.92
C LYS A 41 55.79 -33.27 -21.28
N THR A 42 55.63 -32.15 -21.96
CA THR A 42 56.13 -31.94 -23.33
C THR A 42 56.29 -30.46 -23.59
N SER A 43 57.42 -30.14 -24.20
CA SER A 43 58.05 -28.82 -24.34
C SER A 43 57.92 -28.32 -25.78
N THR A 44 57.68 -27.02 -25.95
CA THR A 44 58.23 -26.10 -26.98
C THR A 44 57.48 -24.77 -26.80
N GLY A 45 58.05 -23.56 -26.64
CA GLY A 45 59.41 -23.04 -26.62
C GLY A 45 59.30 -21.50 -26.79
N PHE A 46 60.21 -20.75 -26.16
CA PHE A 46 60.53 -19.31 -26.35
C PHE A 46 59.44 -18.27 -25.98
N SER A 47 59.72 -17.12 -25.37
CA SER A 47 60.93 -16.44 -24.88
C SER A 47 60.48 -15.34 -23.91
N GLY A 48 61.20 -15.15 -22.80
CA GLY A 48 60.92 -14.08 -21.83
C GLY A 48 61.55 -12.74 -22.22
N HIS A 49 60.86 -11.66 -21.85
CA HIS A 49 61.48 -10.37 -21.52
C HIS A 49 60.75 -9.76 -20.32
N CYS A 50 61.52 -9.48 -19.28
CA CYS A 50 61.12 -8.74 -18.08
C CYS A 50 61.08 -7.24 -18.38
N PHE A 51 60.08 -6.52 -17.86
CA PHE A 51 60.26 -5.15 -17.37
C PHE A 51 59.26 -4.84 -16.25
N ALA A 52 59.77 -4.22 -15.19
CA ALA A 52 59.06 -3.78 -13.98
C ALA A 52 58.30 -2.45 -14.21
N PRO A 53 57.50 -1.96 -13.23
CA PRO A 53 56.35 -1.08 -13.49
C PRO A 53 56.68 0.42 -13.33
N SER A 54 55.89 1.30 -13.98
CA SER A 54 55.77 2.69 -13.54
C SER A 54 54.47 3.38 -14.02
N ASN A 55 53.84 4.05 -13.05
CA ASN A 55 53.11 5.33 -13.05
C ASN A 55 51.82 5.57 -13.87
N SER A 56 50.73 5.68 -13.10
CA SER A 56 49.91 6.90 -12.92
C SER A 56 49.64 7.80 -14.13
N ILE A 57 48.39 7.83 -14.61
CA ILE A 57 47.84 8.97 -15.37
C ILE A 57 46.43 9.31 -14.88
N SER A 58 46.32 10.51 -14.31
CA SER A 58 45.13 11.29 -14.04
C SER A 58 44.62 11.96 -15.31
N VAL A 59 43.31 11.92 -15.56
CA VAL A 59 42.67 12.61 -16.69
C VAL A 59 41.97 13.88 -16.21
N ILE A 60 42.41 15.01 -16.76
CA ILE A 60 41.92 16.37 -16.57
C ILE A 60 40.81 16.64 -17.60
N LEU A 61 39.60 17.01 -17.16
CA LEU A 61 38.53 17.54 -18.01
C LEU A 61 38.62 19.07 -18.08
N ARG A 62 38.94 19.61 -19.26
CA ARG A 62 38.86 21.05 -19.58
C ARG A 62 37.50 21.41 -20.16
N LYS A 63 36.98 22.54 -19.69
CA LYS A 63 35.84 23.32 -20.21
C LYS A 63 36.15 23.85 -21.62
N GLU A 64 35.16 23.84 -22.51
CA GLU A 64 35.00 24.88 -23.53
C GLU A 64 33.52 25.28 -23.69
N LYS A 65 33.28 26.60 -23.56
CA LYS A 65 32.06 27.30 -23.95
C LYS A 65 32.24 27.81 -25.38
N ARG A 66 31.23 27.67 -26.25
CA ARG A 66 31.01 28.60 -27.36
C ARG A 66 29.53 28.97 -27.49
N LYS A 67 29.30 30.29 -27.52
CA LYS A 67 28.08 30.98 -27.95
C LYS A 67 27.95 30.85 -29.47
N MET A 68 26.73 30.67 -29.98
CA MET A 68 26.24 31.42 -31.15
C MET A 68 24.73 31.63 -31.01
N ALA A 69 24.33 32.88 -31.17
CA ALA A 69 22.96 33.29 -31.39
C ALA A 69 22.72 33.36 -32.91
N GLY A 70 21.50 33.02 -33.36
CA GLY A 70 21.04 33.19 -34.73
C GLY A 70 19.61 32.69 -34.89
N ASN A 71 18.67 33.63 -35.06
CA ASN A 71 17.27 33.40 -35.41
C ASN A 71 17.13 32.73 -36.80
N LEU A 72 16.12 31.86 -36.97
CA LEU A 72 15.24 31.79 -38.15
C LEU A 72 14.09 30.75 -37.97
N THR A 73 12.88 31.31 -37.81
CA THR A 73 11.54 30.91 -38.30
C THR A 73 11.20 29.48 -38.74
N THR A 74 10.09 28.99 -38.15
CA THR A 74 8.93 28.25 -38.72
C THR A 74 9.13 27.02 -39.62
N GLY A 75 8.62 25.88 -39.16
CA GLY A 75 8.30 24.71 -39.98
C GLY A 75 7.66 23.60 -39.15
N GLY A 76 6.42 23.24 -39.47
CA GLY A 76 5.50 22.50 -38.60
C GLY A 76 5.86 21.03 -38.34
N GLY A 77 5.57 20.60 -37.11
CA GLY A 77 5.54 19.21 -36.67
C GLY A 77 4.16 18.91 -36.11
N LYS A 78 3.51 17.91 -36.71
CA LYS A 78 2.10 17.51 -36.56
C LYS A 78 1.62 17.42 -35.11
N ASP A 79 0.50 18.09 -34.85
CA ASP A 79 -0.30 17.99 -33.64
C ASP A 79 -0.75 16.54 -33.38
N LEU A 80 -0.50 16.05 -32.16
CA LEU A 80 -1.22 14.93 -31.57
C LEU A 80 -2.58 15.45 -31.09
N PRO A 81 -3.72 14.84 -31.48
CA PRO A 81 -5.01 15.36 -31.06
C PRO A 81 -5.35 14.86 -29.66
N GLY A 82 -5.72 15.79 -28.76
CA GLY A 82 -6.60 15.49 -27.64
C GLY A 82 -6.15 15.91 -26.24
N ASP A 83 -5.61 17.11 -26.05
CA ASP A 83 -5.47 17.71 -24.70
C ASP A 83 -6.22 19.04 -24.61
N MET A 84 -7.56 18.98 -24.57
CA MET A 84 -8.42 20.12 -24.23
C MET A 84 -9.79 19.64 -23.74
N ASN A 85 -9.90 19.23 -22.45
CA ASN A 85 -11.05 19.50 -21.55
C ASN A 85 -11.02 18.72 -20.21
N ARG A 86 -9.91 18.70 -19.46
CA ARG A 86 -9.99 18.46 -18.01
C ARG A 86 -9.79 19.80 -17.31
N LYS A 87 -10.91 20.46 -16.98
CA LYS A 87 -10.93 21.62 -16.06
C LYS A 87 -10.02 21.32 -14.88
N SER A 88 -9.25 22.32 -14.43
CA SER A 88 -8.43 22.27 -13.22
C SER A 88 -9.14 21.44 -12.14
N ALA A 89 -8.49 20.37 -11.69
CA ALA A 89 -9.03 19.46 -10.69
C ALA A 89 -9.65 20.27 -9.55
N ASN A 90 -10.95 20.07 -9.29
CA ASN A 90 -11.62 20.77 -8.21
C ASN A 90 -10.94 20.34 -6.90
N THR A 91 -10.24 21.28 -6.25
CA THR A 91 -9.52 21.00 -5.00
C THR A 91 -10.48 20.77 -3.84
N ASP A 92 -11.74 21.19 -3.96
CA ASP A 92 -12.79 21.04 -2.95
C ASP A 92 -13.29 19.60 -2.78
N SER A 93 -12.70 18.64 -3.49
CA SER A 93 -13.00 17.21 -3.40
C SER A 93 -11.76 16.31 -3.35
N LEU A 94 -10.62 16.83 -2.88
CA LEU A 94 -9.36 16.07 -2.86
C LEU A 94 -9.42 14.91 -1.86
N VAL A 95 -9.11 13.71 -2.35
CA VAL A 95 -8.88 12.50 -1.52
C VAL A 95 -7.37 12.26 -1.43
N VAL A 96 -6.82 12.33 -0.21
CA VAL A 96 -5.39 12.05 0.02
C VAL A 96 -5.27 10.65 0.62
N CYS A 97 -4.55 9.75 -0.05
CA CYS A 97 -4.31 8.38 0.40
C CYS A 97 -2.89 8.25 0.97
N PHE A 98 -2.77 7.67 2.15
CA PHE A 98 -1.51 7.51 2.88
C PHE A 98 -1.17 6.02 3.07
N GLY A 99 0.06 5.64 2.75
CA GLY A 99 0.64 4.36 3.17
C GLY A 99 1.60 3.76 2.16
N GLU A 100 1.52 2.44 1.98
CA GLU A 100 2.47 1.68 1.17
C GLU A 100 2.17 1.71 -0.33
N PHE A 101 3.24 1.70 -1.13
CA PHE A 101 3.17 1.44 -2.56
C PHE A 101 4.27 0.45 -2.93
N LEU A 102 3.90 -0.69 -3.51
CA LEU A 102 4.79 -1.84 -3.66
C LEU A 102 4.57 -2.55 -5.00
N ILE A 103 5.42 -3.53 -5.29
CA ILE A 103 5.25 -4.42 -6.45
C ILE A 103 4.69 -5.76 -5.99
N ASP A 104 3.54 -6.13 -6.55
CA ASP A 104 3.00 -7.49 -6.46
C ASP A 104 3.58 -8.36 -7.58
N PHE A 105 4.08 -9.53 -7.22
CA PHE A 105 4.47 -10.60 -8.14
C PHE A 105 3.41 -11.69 -8.09
N VAL A 106 2.62 -11.75 -9.16
CA VAL A 106 1.52 -12.73 -9.32
C VAL A 106 1.99 -13.85 -10.25
N PRO A 107 1.80 -15.13 -9.92
CA PRO A 107 2.26 -16.23 -10.74
C PRO A 107 1.55 -16.22 -12.10
N THR A 108 2.26 -16.62 -13.15
CA THR A 108 1.69 -16.69 -14.51
C THR A 108 0.69 -17.84 -14.67
N VAL A 109 0.72 -18.80 -13.75
CA VAL A 109 -0.18 -19.96 -13.66
C VAL A 109 -0.86 -19.95 -12.28
N GLY A 110 -2.14 -20.32 -12.23
CA GLY A 110 -2.89 -20.40 -10.98
C GLY A 110 -2.81 -21.78 -10.34
N GLY A 111 -3.19 -21.89 -9.07
CA GLY A 111 -3.31 -23.16 -8.36
C GLY A 111 -2.00 -23.75 -7.85
N VAL A 112 -0.90 -22.99 -7.88
CA VAL A 112 0.45 -23.42 -7.50
C VAL A 112 0.93 -22.67 -6.26
N SER A 113 1.84 -23.28 -5.51
CA SER A 113 2.56 -22.59 -4.42
C SER A 113 3.60 -21.60 -4.96
N LEU A 114 4.16 -20.76 -4.07
CA LEU A 114 5.26 -19.85 -4.42
C LEU A 114 6.48 -20.57 -5.00
N ALA A 115 6.82 -21.74 -4.46
CA ALA A 115 8.00 -22.51 -4.88
C ALA A 115 7.80 -23.22 -6.22
N GLU A 116 6.55 -23.55 -6.58
CA GLU A 116 6.19 -24.24 -7.82
C GLU A 116 5.92 -23.28 -8.98
N ALA A 117 5.67 -22.01 -8.68
CA ALA A 117 5.40 -20.99 -9.70
C ALA A 117 6.61 -20.84 -10.64
N PRO A 118 6.45 -21.12 -11.95
CA PRO A 118 7.56 -21.10 -12.90
C PRO A 118 7.99 -19.68 -13.28
N ALA A 119 7.07 -18.72 -13.16
CA ALA A 119 7.30 -17.31 -13.46
C ALA A 119 6.28 -16.44 -12.73
N PHE A 120 6.67 -15.20 -12.49
CA PHE A 120 5.82 -14.17 -11.92
C PHE A 120 5.71 -12.98 -12.86
N GLN A 121 4.53 -12.39 -12.91
CA GLN A 121 4.27 -11.11 -13.55
C GLN A 121 4.23 -10.02 -12.48
N LYS A 122 5.01 -8.96 -12.69
CA LYS A 122 4.97 -7.77 -11.83
C LYS A 122 3.69 -6.97 -12.08
N ALA A 123 3.07 -6.49 -11.02
CA ALA A 123 1.95 -5.57 -11.02
C ALA A 123 2.17 -4.51 -9.93
N PRO A 124 1.76 -3.25 -10.15
CA PRO A 124 1.70 -2.27 -9.06
C PRO A 124 0.63 -2.69 -8.04
N GLY A 125 1.00 -2.68 -6.76
CA GLY A 125 0.15 -3.03 -5.63
C GLY A 125 0.08 -1.90 -4.60
N GLY A 126 -0.32 -2.20 -3.36
CA GLY A 126 -0.45 -1.22 -2.27
C GLY A 126 -1.86 -0.63 -2.19
N ALA A 127 -2.54 -0.89 -1.08
CA ALA A 127 -3.96 -0.60 -0.97
C ALA A 127 -4.29 0.89 -1.05
N PRO A 128 -3.58 1.80 -0.36
CA PRO A 128 -3.86 3.23 -0.47
C PRO A 128 -3.57 3.78 -1.88
N ALA A 129 -2.56 3.24 -2.57
CA ALA A 129 -2.24 3.63 -3.95
C ALA A 129 -3.36 3.18 -4.92
N ASN A 130 -3.87 1.96 -4.75
CA ASN A 130 -5.01 1.45 -5.53
C ASN A 130 -6.25 2.34 -5.36
N VAL A 131 -6.55 2.77 -4.12
CA VAL A 131 -7.66 3.70 -3.84
C VAL A 131 -7.45 5.04 -4.54
N ALA A 132 -6.25 5.63 -4.44
CA ALA A 132 -5.94 6.91 -5.07
C ALA A 132 -6.12 6.86 -6.60
N VAL A 133 -5.60 5.81 -7.24
CA VAL A 133 -5.75 5.61 -8.70
C VAL A 133 -7.22 5.40 -9.06
N CYS A 134 -7.97 4.64 -8.27
CA CYS A 134 -9.39 4.41 -8.50
C CYS A 134 -10.16 5.74 -8.50
N VAL A 135 -9.99 6.57 -7.47
CA VAL A 135 -10.63 7.90 -7.39
C VAL A 135 -10.33 8.74 -8.64
N SER A 136 -9.08 8.77 -9.10
CA SER A 136 -8.70 9.56 -10.28
C SER A 136 -9.29 9.02 -11.60
N ARG A 137 -9.32 7.69 -11.77
CA ARG A 137 -9.96 7.04 -12.94
C ARG A 137 -11.47 7.24 -12.99
N LEU A 138 -12.10 7.41 -11.84
CA LEU A 138 -13.51 7.77 -11.71
C LEU A 138 -13.76 9.27 -11.94
N GLY A 139 -12.72 10.06 -12.19
CA GLY A 139 -12.81 11.49 -12.47
C GLY A 139 -12.74 12.40 -11.25
N GLY A 140 -12.44 11.85 -10.06
CA GLY A 140 -12.17 12.61 -8.85
C GLY A 140 -10.74 13.16 -8.80
N SER A 141 -10.47 13.98 -7.79
CA SER A 141 -9.13 14.49 -7.46
C SER A 141 -8.52 13.62 -6.37
N SER A 142 -7.35 13.05 -6.60
CA SER A 142 -6.64 12.28 -5.58
C SER A 142 -5.15 12.60 -5.51
N ALA A 143 -4.58 12.38 -4.33
CA ALA A 143 -3.15 12.47 -4.09
C ALA A 143 -2.66 11.28 -3.27
N PHE A 144 -1.36 10.99 -3.37
CA PHE A 144 -0.73 9.90 -2.64
C PHE A 144 0.44 10.41 -1.78
N ILE A 145 0.47 9.98 -0.52
CA ILE A 145 1.57 10.20 0.42
C ILE A 145 2.13 8.84 0.82
N GLY A 146 3.42 8.65 0.60
CA GLY A 146 4.11 7.39 0.87
C GLY A 146 5.57 7.47 0.47
N LYS A 147 6.30 6.37 0.69
CA LYS A 147 7.73 6.30 0.39
C LYS A 147 8.07 4.99 -0.33
N VAL A 148 8.85 5.09 -1.38
CA VAL A 148 9.37 3.94 -2.15
C VAL A 148 10.89 4.03 -2.24
N GLY A 149 11.57 2.98 -2.70
CA GLY A 149 13.01 3.03 -2.89
C GLY A 149 13.38 3.96 -4.03
N ASP A 150 14.55 4.59 -3.94
CA ASP A 150 15.22 5.25 -5.07
C ASP A 150 15.80 4.16 -6.00
N ASP A 151 14.88 3.43 -6.65
CA ASP A 151 15.14 2.28 -7.52
C ASP A 151 14.14 2.22 -8.69
N GLU A 152 14.41 1.35 -9.67
CA GLU A 152 13.60 1.21 -10.88
C GLU A 152 12.12 0.89 -10.59
N PHE A 153 11.85 0.12 -9.54
CA PHE A 153 10.47 -0.15 -9.13
C PHE A 153 9.84 1.10 -8.53
N GLY A 154 10.54 1.82 -7.65
CA GLY A 154 10.03 3.06 -7.06
C GLY A 154 9.73 4.13 -8.12
N HIS A 155 10.62 4.33 -9.08
CA HIS A 155 10.38 5.27 -10.19
C HIS A 155 9.24 4.80 -11.11
N MET A 156 9.13 3.50 -11.39
CA MET A 156 7.99 2.94 -12.11
C MET A 156 6.67 3.25 -11.38
N LEU A 157 6.61 3.03 -10.07
CA LEU A 157 5.43 3.29 -9.25
C LEU A 157 5.05 4.79 -9.27
N ALA A 158 6.02 5.68 -9.12
CA ALA A 158 5.79 7.12 -9.21
C ALA A 158 5.23 7.55 -10.57
N ASN A 159 5.73 6.96 -11.66
CA ASN A 159 5.23 7.19 -13.01
C ASN A 159 3.80 6.68 -13.20
N ILE A 160 3.45 5.54 -12.60
CA ILE A 160 2.08 5.01 -12.65
C ILE A 160 1.08 5.98 -12.01
N LEU A 161 1.42 6.61 -10.88
CA LEU A 161 0.56 7.66 -10.30
C LEU A 161 0.36 8.81 -11.27
N LYS A 162 1.45 9.28 -11.89
CA LYS A 162 1.41 10.38 -12.86
C LYS A 162 0.57 10.04 -14.10
N GLU A 163 0.74 8.86 -14.67
CA GLU A 163 -0.04 8.36 -15.82
C GLU A 163 -1.53 8.23 -15.50
N ASN A 164 -1.87 7.96 -14.23
CA ASN A 164 -3.24 7.91 -13.74
C ASN A 164 -3.70 9.24 -13.14
N TYR A 165 -2.99 10.35 -13.37
CA TYR A 165 -3.36 11.70 -12.90
C TYR A 165 -3.56 11.81 -11.38
N VAL A 166 -2.84 11.02 -10.59
CA VAL A 166 -2.79 11.15 -9.14
C VAL A 166 -1.69 12.14 -8.78
N ASP A 167 -1.98 13.11 -7.91
CA ASP A 167 -0.97 14.02 -7.38
C ASP A 167 0.03 13.23 -6.52
N ASN A 168 1.27 13.16 -6.99
CA ASN A 168 2.36 12.42 -6.35
C ASN A 168 3.38 13.33 -5.67
N THR A 169 3.08 14.62 -5.42
CA THR A 169 4.00 15.52 -4.69
C THR A 169 4.26 15.07 -3.26
N GLY A 170 3.34 14.27 -2.69
CA GLY A 170 3.47 13.65 -1.37
C GLY A 170 4.36 12.40 -1.33
N MET A 171 4.82 11.91 -2.49
CA MET A 171 5.65 10.71 -2.59
C MET A 171 7.13 11.03 -2.31
N ARG A 172 7.81 10.12 -1.60
CA ARG A 172 9.23 10.23 -1.24
C ARG A 172 10.02 9.04 -1.77
N PHE A 173 11.32 9.24 -1.95
CA PHE A 173 12.26 8.20 -2.36
C PHE A 173 13.29 7.96 -1.26
N ASP A 174 13.48 6.71 -0.88
CA ASP A 174 14.45 6.29 0.13
C ASP A 174 15.73 5.79 -0.54
N GLN A 175 16.88 6.34 -0.14
CA GLN A 175 18.19 5.92 -0.67
C GLN A 175 18.78 4.71 0.07
N SER A 176 18.22 4.35 1.22
CA SER A 176 18.75 3.34 2.14
C SER A 176 18.00 2.00 2.10
N ALA A 177 16.72 2.01 1.68
CA ALA A 177 15.88 0.83 1.57
C ALA A 177 15.25 0.71 0.17
N ARG A 178 14.97 -0.53 -0.23
CA ARG A 178 14.35 -0.83 -1.54
C ARG A 178 12.83 -0.72 -1.47
N THR A 179 12.22 -0.53 -2.64
CA THR A 179 10.77 -0.67 -2.81
C THR A 179 10.30 -2.05 -2.35
N ALA A 180 9.23 -2.11 -1.55
CA ALA A 180 8.69 -3.37 -1.06
C ALA A 180 8.21 -4.26 -2.21
N LEU A 181 8.38 -5.57 -2.05
CA LEU A 181 7.87 -6.57 -2.97
C LEU A 181 6.95 -7.53 -2.21
N ALA A 182 5.87 -7.96 -2.84
CA ALA A 182 5.01 -9.01 -2.34
C ALA A 182 4.86 -10.08 -3.41
N PHE A 183 5.06 -11.34 -3.04
CA PHE A 183 4.71 -12.47 -3.89
C PHE A 183 3.39 -13.04 -3.41
N VAL A 184 2.45 -13.18 -4.32
CA VAL A 184 1.07 -13.57 -4.01
C VAL A 184 0.70 -14.77 -4.84
N THR A 185 0.31 -15.88 -4.22
CA THR A 185 -0.26 -17.04 -4.95
C THR A 185 -1.62 -17.40 -4.40
N LEU A 186 -2.44 -17.97 -5.28
CA LEU A 186 -3.67 -18.66 -4.91
C LEU A 186 -3.48 -20.13 -5.27
N ARG A 187 -3.35 -20.96 -4.24
CA ARG A 187 -3.18 -22.40 -4.36
C ARG A 187 -4.48 -23.07 -4.82
N ALA A 188 -4.39 -24.30 -5.32
CA ALA A 188 -5.57 -25.02 -5.85
C ALA A 188 -6.62 -25.33 -4.76
N ASP A 189 -6.19 -25.39 -3.49
CA ASP A 189 -7.04 -25.51 -2.30
C ASP A 189 -7.77 -24.19 -1.95
N GLY A 190 -7.49 -23.10 -2.66
CA GLY A 190 -8.06 -21.78 -2.41
C GLY A 190 -7.31 -20.97 -1.36
N GLU A 191 -6.25 -21.49 -0.75
CA GLU A 191 -5.43 -20.75 0.19
C GLU A 191 -4.59 -19.69 -0.53
N ARG A 192 -4.58 -18.48 0.04
CA ARG A 192 -3.71 -17.40 -0.41
C ARG A 192 -2.40 -17.43 0.35
N GLU A 193 -1.31 -17.51 -0.38
CA GLU A 193 0.03 -17.40 0.18
C GLU A 193 0.59 -16.00 -0.14
N PHE A 194 1.04 -15.29 0.90
CA PHE A 194 1.71 -14.00 0.77
C PHE A 194 3.13 -14.10 1.33
N LEU A 195 4.13 -13.75 0.52
CA LEU A 195 5.51 -13.60 0.95
C LEU A 195 5.97 -12.16 0.70
N PHE A 196 6.21 -11.42 1.78
CA PHE A 196 6.61 -10.02 1.71
C PHE A 196 8.12 -9.87 1.87
N PHE A 197 8.76 -9.23 0.89
CA PHE A 197 10.11 -8.70 1.02
C PHE A 197 10.01 -7.26 1.52
N ARG A 198 9.72 -7.17 2.83
CA ARG A 198 9.42 -5.93 3.55
C ARG A 198 10.17 -5.86 4.89
N HIS A 199 11.51 -5.98 4.86
CA HIS A 199 12.34 -5.99 6.08
C HIS A 199 13.82 -5.55 5.87
N PRO A 200 14.13 -4.25 6.03
CA PRO A 200 13.22 -3.12 5.89
C PRO A 200 13.01 -2.76 4.41
N SER A 201 11.84 -2.20 4.09
CA SER A 201 11.53 -1.56 2.81
C SER A 201 11.30 -0.07 3.01
N ALA A 202 11.34 0.68 1.91
CA ALA A 202 11.28 2.14 1.93
C ALA A 202 9.99 2.71 2.54
N ASP A 203 8.85 2.04 2.40
CA ASP A 203 7.56 2.49 2.96
C ASP A 203 7.57 2.48 4.51
N MET A 204 8.42 1.66 5.12
CA MET A 204 8.61 1.63 6.58
C MET A 204 9.39 2.85 7.08
N HIS A 205 10.14 3.53 6.21
CA HIS A 205 11.04 4.62 6.55
C HIS A 205 10.44 6.01 6.29
N LEU A 206 9.13 6.13 6.12
CA LEU A 206 8.51 7.45 6.04
C LEU A 206 8.54 8.11 7.42
N HIS A 207 9.18 9.28 7.50
CA HIS A 207 9.24 10.06 8.74
C HIS A 207 8.20 11.19 8.76
N GLU A 208 7.79 11.60 9.97
CA GLU A 208 6.91 12.75 10.17
C GLU A 208 7.44 14.03 9.51
N SER A 209 8.76 14.26 9.54
CA SER A 209 9.40 15.42 8.93
C SER A 209 9.33 15.46 7.39
N GLU A 210 8.98 14.34 6.75
CA GLU A 210 8.87 14.22 5.29
C GLU A 210 7.44 14.48 4.79
N LEU A 211 6.47 14.59 5.70
CA LEU A 211 5.06 14.80 5.38
C LEU A 211 4.84 16.14 4.67
N ASP A 212 4.08 16.11 3.58
CA ASP A 212 3.61 17.32 2.93
C ASP A 212 2.36 17.86 3.66
N ILE A 213 2.60 18.71 4.65
CA ILE A 213 1.54 19.31 5.48
C ILE A 213 0.53 20.09 4.63
N ASN A 214 0.99 20.78 3.58
CA ASN A 214 0.11 21.57 2.73
C ASN A 214 -0.84 20.70 1.91
N LEU A 215 -0.36 19.54 1.44
CA LEU A 215 -1.18 18.56 0.76
C LEU A 215 -2.23 17.97 1.70
N ILE A 216 -1.84 17.58 2.92
CA ILE A 216 -2.76 17.03 3.92
C ILE A 216 -3.84 18.05 4.30
N ASN A 217 -3.47 19.32 4.49
CA ASN A 217 -4.42 20.38 4.84
C ASN A 217 -5.51 20.62 3.77
N LYS A 218 -5.25 20.25 2.52
CA LYS A 218 -6.23 20.38 1.42
C LYS A 218 -7.15 19.17 1.30
N ALA A 219 -6.90 18.09 2.05
CA ALA A 219 -7.68 16.87 1.96
C ALA A 219 -9.11 17.11 2.43
N LYS A 220 -10.10 16.77 1.60
CA LYS A 220 -11.49 16.62 2.05
C LYS A 220 -11.69 15.27 2.73
N ILE A 221 -11.03 14.25 2.20
CA ILE A 221 -10.98 12.91 2.79
C ILE A 221 -9.52 12.50 2.88
N PHE A 222 -9.10 12.02 4.05
CA PHE A 222 -7.79 11.42 4.28
C PHE A 222 -7.96 9.93 4.52
N HIS A 223 -7.46 9.10 3.60
CA HIS A 223 -7.63 7.66 3.60
C HIS A 223 -6.32 6.95 3.97
N TYR A 224 -6.41 5.93 4.81
CA TYR A 224 -5.25 5.16 5.29
C TYR A 224 -5.64 3.73 5.65
N GLY A 225 -4.64 2.84 5.73
CA GLY A 225 -4.78 1.47 6.21
C GLY A 225 -3.95 1.16 7.46
N SER A 226 -3.85 -0.13 7.82
CA SER A 226 -3.16 -0.54 9.06
C SER A 226 -1.67 -0.89 8.89
N ILE A 227 -1.19 -1.14 7.66
CA ILE A 227 0.19 -1.60 7.41
C ILE A 227 1.24 -0.59 7.89
N SER A 228 0.94 0.70 7.78
CA SER A 228 1.82 1.77 8.23
C SER A 228 1.88 1.91 9.77
N LEU A 229 1.02 1.19 10.52
CA LEU A 229 1.03 1.17 12.00
C LEU A 229 1.96 0.12 12.60
N ILE A 230 2.56 -0.74 11.77
CA ILE A 230 3.28 -1.94 12.24
C ILE A 230 4.62 -1.56 12.90
N GLU A 231 5.41 -0.70 12.26
CA GLU A 231 6.75 -0.33 12.73
C GLU A 231 7.00 1.18 12.69
N GLU A 232 7.92 1.64 13.54
CA GLU A 232 8.49 2.99 13.48
C GLU A 232 9.56 3.07 12.38
N PRO A 233 9.76 4.25 11.75
CA PRO A 233 9.14 5.56 12.01
C PRO A 233 7.77 5.79 11.34
N CYS A 234 7.34 4.89 10.45
CA CYS A 234 6.14 5.10 9.63
C CYS A 234 4.86 5.22 10.48
N LYS A 235 4.77 4.47 11.59
CA LYS A 235 3.67 4.59 12.56
C LYS A 235 3.51 6.01 13.08
N SER A 236 4.59 6.63 13.58
CA SER A 236 4.56 8.02 14.03
C SER A 236 4.17 8.98 12.90
N ALA A 237 4.67 8.76 11.68
CA ALA A 237 4.30 9.57 10.52
C ALA A 237 2.80 9.47 10.19
N GLN A 238 2.20 8.26 10.23
CA GLN A 238 0.77 8.07 10.01
C GLN A 238 -0.06 8.81 11.05
N LEU A 239 0.28 8.67 12.34
CA LEU A 239 -0.44 9.32 13.43
C LEU A 239 -0.36 10.85 13.33
N ALA A 240 0.81 11.40 12.96
CA ALA A 240 0.98 12.81 12.71
C ALA A 240 0.13 13.29 11.52
N ALA A 241 0.14 12.55 10.41
CA ALA A 241 -0.66 12.87 9.22
C ALA A 241 -2.17 12.86 9.52
N MET A 242 -2.65 11.85 10.26
CA MET A 242 -4.05 11.77 10.72
C MET A 242 -4.43 12.97 11.58
N ASN A 243 -3.56 13.38 12.51
CA ASN A 243 -3.79 14.54 13.36
C ASN A 243 -3.89 15.85 12.55
N ILE A 244 -3.02 16.04 11.55
CA ILE A 244 -3.05 17.19 10.64
C ILE A 244 -4.35 17.22 9.83
N ALA A 245 -4.74 16.08 9.24
CA ALA A 245 -5.97 15.94 8.47
C ALA A 245 -7.20 16.25 9.33
N LYS A 246 -7.27 15.67 10.54
CA LYS A 246 -8.39 15.91 11.48
C LYS A 246 -8.51 17.38 11.87
N LYS A 247 -7.39 18.06 12.17
CA LYS A 247 -7.37 19.50 12.50
C LYS A 247 -7.80 20.38 11.32
N SER A 248 -7.60 19.89 10.10
CA SER A 248 -8.00 20.57 8.86
C SER A 248 -9.46 20.32 8.48
N GLY A 249 -10.19 19.51 9.26
CA GLY A 249 -11.60 19.19 9.02
C GLY A 249 -11.83 18.08 7.98
N SER A 250 -10.78 17.34 7.60
CA SER A 250 -10.91 16.19 6.71
C SER A 250 -11.73 15.07 7.35
N ILE A 251 -12.47 14.33 6.53
CA ILE A 251 -13.04 13.03 6.92
C ILE A 251 -11.91 12.00 6.99
N LEU A 252 -11.78 11.30 8.11
CA LEU A 252 -10.83 10.21 8.25
C LEU A 252 -11.46 8.88 7.79
N SER A 253 -10.94 8.33 6.69
CA SER A 253 -11.37 7.04 6.13
C SER A 253 -10.34 5.95 6.42
N TYR A 254 -10.79 4.87 7.04
CA TYR A 254 -9.94 3.77 7.45
C TYR A 254 -10.40 2.44 6.83
N ASP A 255 -9.50 1.76 6.12
CA ASP A 255 -9.64 0.36 5.73
C ASP A 255 -8.48 -0.42 6.37
N PRO A 256 -8.71 -1.19 7.45
CA PRO A 256 -7.64 -1.93 8.12
C PRO A 256 -6.84 -2.79 7.14
N ASN A 257 -7.51 -3.38 6.16
CA ASN A 257 -6.95 -4.19 5.08
C ASN A 257 -5.89 -5.18 5.61
N LEU A 258 -6.30 -6.01 6.57
CA LEU A 258 -5.43 -6.86 7.37
C LEU A 258 -4.48 -7.68 6.49
N ARG A 259 -3.18 -7.61 6.81
CA ARG A 259 -2.12 -8.47 6.28
C ARG A 259 -1.42 -9.16 7.43
N LEU A 260 -2.07 -10.18 7.99
CA LEU A 260 -1.59 -10.90 9.17
C LEU A 260 -0.09 -11.30 9.11
N PRO A 261 0.47 -11.77 7.97
CA PRO A 261 1.89 -12.12 7.88
C PRO A 261 2.88 -10.96 8.11
N LEU A 262 2.44 -9.70 8.00
CA LEU A 262 3.28 -8.53 8.27
C LEU A 262 3.35 -8.19 9.76
N TRP A 263 2.43 -8.71 10.57
CA TRP A 263 2.35 -8.41 12.00
C TRP A 263 3.14 -9.44 12.81
N PRO A 264 3.74 -9.04 13.95
CA PRO A 264 4.45 -9.97 14.83
C PRO A 264 3.57 -11.09 15.39
N SER A 265 2.28 -10.81 15.60
CA SER A 265 1.27 -11.79 16.01
C SER A 265 -0.15 -11.32 15.64
N ALA A 266 -1.14 -12.21 15.77
CA ALA A 266 -2.55 -11.87 15.59
C ALA A 266 -3.05 -10.85 16.63
N GLU A 267 -2.57 -10.96 17.86
CA GLU A 267 -2.87 -10.02 18.94
C GLU A 267 -2.27 -8.64 18.64
N ALA A 268 -1.01 -8.58 18.20
CA ALA A 268 -0.37 -7.32 17.80
C ALA A 268 -1.11 -6.67 16.62
N ALA A 269 -1.57 -7.45 15.65
CA ALA A 269 -2.39 -6.97 14.55
C ALA A 269 -3.70 -6.34 15.02
N ARG A 270 -4.42 -7.04 15.91
CA ARG A 270 -5.67 -6.54 16.50
C ARG A 270 -5.45 -5.27 17.31
N GLU A 271 -4.48 -5.25 18.21
CA GLU A 271 -4.15 -4.08 19.02
C GLU A 271 -3.75 -2.89 18.14
N GLY A 272 -2.90 -3.13 17.14
CA GLY A 272 -2.47 -2.11 16.18
C GLY A 272 -3.65 -1.54 15.39
N ILE A 273 -4.48 -2.41 14.81
CA ILE A 273 -5.67 -2.00 14.05
C ILE A 273 -6.64 -1.20 14.92
N MET A 274 -6.90 -1.66 16.15
CA MET A 274 -7.87 -1.05 17.06
C MET A 274 -7.34 0.24 17.71
N SER A 275 -6.02 0.44 17.77
CA SER A 275 -5.40 1.61 18.42
C SER A 275 -5.82 2.97 17.85
N ILE A 276 -6.28 2.99 16.59
CA ILE A 276 -6.76 4.20 15.91
C ILE A 276 -8.24 4.15 15.54
N TRP A 277 -8.97 3.12 15.99
CA TRP A 277 -10.34 2.83 15.56
C TRP A 277 -11.29 4.00 15.83
N GLU A 278 -11.29 4.52 17.05
CA GLU A 278 -12.19 5.61 17.47
C GLU A 278 -11.92 6.96 16.79
N GLN A 279 -10.81 7.08 16.08
CA GLN A 279 -10.44 8.31 15.37
C GLN A 279 -11.10 8.42 14.00
N ALA A 280 -11.50 7.30 13.39
CA ALA A 280 -12.05 7.27 12.04
C ALA A 280 -13.50 7.80 11.99
N ASP A 281 -13.84 8.48 10.91
CA ASP A 281 -15.20 8.91 10.58
C ASP A 281 -15.91 7.88 9.68
N LEU A 282 -15.14 7.20 8.84
CA LEU A 282 -15.58 6.15 7.94
C LEU A 282 -14.67 4.94 8.11
N ILE A 283 -15.25 3.78 8.40
CA ILE A 283 -14.52 2.51 8.46
C ILE A 283 -15.12 1.57 7.44
N LYS A 284 -14.27 0.86 6.70
CA LYS A 284 -14.66 -0.30 5.90
C LYS A 284 -13.91 -1.53 6.42
N VAL A 285 -14.62 -2.63 6.57
CA VAL A 285 -14.07 -3.96 6.87
C VAL A 285 -14.64 -5.01 5.92
N SER A 286 -13.96 -6.12 5.74
CA SER A 286 -14.52 -7.32 5.12
C SER A 286 -15.21 -8.22 6.15
N GLU A 287 -15.99 -9.18 5.66
CA GLU A 287 -16.57 -10.25 6.49
C GLU A 287 -15.51 -11.04 7.27
N ASP A 288 -14.39 -11.38 6.62
CA ASP A 288 -13.26 -12.09 7.23
C ASP A 288 -12.63 -11.27 8.36
N GLU A 289 -12.53 -9.95 8.17
CA GLU A 289 -11.97 -9.03 9.17
C GLU A 289 -12.88 -8.90 10.40
N ILE A 290 -14.21 -9.03 10.27
CA ILE A 290 -15.11 -8.99 11.43
C ILE A 290 -14.81 -10.16 12.37
N THR A 291 -14.76 -11.37 11.81
CA THR A 291 -14.49 -12.58 12.61
C THR A 291 -13.15 -12.44 13.32
N PHE A 292 -12.13 -11.96 12.59
CA PHE A 292 -10.83 -11.68 13.16
C PHE A 292 -10.94 -10.68 14.29
N LEU A 293 -11.40 -9.44 14.04
CA LEU A 293 -11.38 -8.29 14.97
C LEU A 293 -12.27 -8.47 16.20
N THR A 294 -13.37 -9.21 16.07
CA THR A 294 -14.34 -9.44 17.15
C THR A 294 -14.06 -10.67 18.00
N GLU A 295 -12.93 -11.35 17.73
CA GLU A 295 -12.47 -12.56 18.44
C GLU A 295 -13.46 -13.72 18.28
N GLY A 296 -13.86 -14.00 17.03
CA GLY A 296 -14.76 -15.10 16.68
C GLY A 296 -16.25 -14.75 16.77
N GLY A 297 -16.60 -13.46 16.76
CA GLY A 297 -17.99 -13.05 16.59
C GLY A 297 -18.53 -13.44 15.21
N ASP A 298 -19.82 -13.79 15.15
CA ASP A 298 -20.48 -14.12 13.89
C ASP A 298 -20.48 -12.89 12.97
N PRO A 299 -19.81 -12.94 11.81
CA PRO A 299 -19.76 -11.80 10.92
C PRO A 299 -21.13 -11.48 10.32
N CYS A 300 -22.04 -12.45 10.19
CA CYS A 300 -23.38 -12.25 9.66
C CYS A 300 -24.34 -11.54 10.65
N ASP A 301 -24.01 -11.47 11.94
CA ASP A 301 -24.84 -10.83 12.95
C ASP A 301 -24.59 -9.32 13.01
N ASP A 302 -25.59 -8.53 12.63
CA ASP A 302 -25.55 -7.07 12.71
C ASP A 302 -25.29 -6.56 14.15
N ASN A 303 -25.70 -7.30 15.19
CA ASN A 303 -25.46 -6.89 16.57
C ASN A 303 -23.99 -7.01 16.95
N VAL A 304 -23.28 -8.02 16.41
CA VAL A 304 -21.83 -8.15 16.59
C VAL A 304 -21.14 -6.91 16.02
N VAL A 305 -21.49 -6.52 14.80
CA VAL A 305 -20.92 -5.34 14.13
C VAL A 305 -21.24 -4.06 14.92
N MET A 306 -22.51 -3.84 15.28
CA MET A 306 -22.95 -2.63 15.98
C MET A 306 -22.39 -2.51 17.40
N ASN A 307 -22.25 -3.62 18.14
CA ASN A 307 -21.82 -3.56 19.53
C ASN A 307 -20.30 -3.56 19.70
N LYS A 308 -19.56 -4.20 18.78
CA LYS A 308 -18.11 -4.38 18.90
C LYS A 308 -17.29 -3.44 17.99
N LEU A 309 -17.83 -3.04 16.84
CA LEU A 309 -17.07 -2.29 15.83
C LEU A 309 -17.62 -0.87 15.59
N PHE A 310 -18.91 -0.64 15.76
CA PHE A 310 -19.47 0.70 15.64
C PHE A 310 -19.18 1.54 16.89
N HIS A 311 -18.74 2.79 16.72
CA HIS A 311 -18.51 3.73 17.83
C HIS A 311 -19.26 5.05 17.62
N PRO A 312 -19.57 5.81 18.69
CA PRO A 312 -20.41 7.01 18.59
C PRO A 312 -19.85 8.16 17.73
N ASN A 313 -18.57 8.16 17.39
CA ASN A 313 -18.00 9.19 16.51
C ASN A 313 -18.09 8.81 15.03
N LEU A 314 -18.37 7.55 14.72
CA LEU A 314 -18.40 7.04 13.37
C LEU A 314 -19.61 7.59 12.61
N LYS A 315 -19.37 8.07 11.39
CA LYS A 315 -20.40 8.51 10.46
C LYS A 315 -20.91 7.35 9.63
N LEU A 316 -20.02 6.43 9.25
CA LEU A 316 -20.36 5.28 8.41
C LEU A 316 -19.42 4.10 8.70
N LEU A 317 -20.00 2.94 8.97
CA LEU A 317 -19.32 1.64 8.95
C LEU A 317 -19.82 0.83 7.77
N ILE A 318 -18.90 0.29 6.98
CA ILE A 318 -19.18 -0.60 5.86
C ILE A 318 -18.63 -1.98 6.12
N VAL A 319 -19.42 -3.00 5.78
CA VAL A 319 -18.98 -4.39 5.71
C VAL A 319 -19.12 -4.86 4.27
N THR A 320 -18.01 -5.19 3.61
CA THR A 320 -18.03 -5.76 2.26
C THR A 320 -18.17 -7.29 2.31
N GLU A 321 -19.08 -7.83 1.49
CA GLU A 321 -19.52 -9.25 1.50
C GLU A 321 -19.24 -9.93 0.14
N GLY A 322 -18.10 -9.60 -0.47
CA GLY A 322 -17.71 -10.13 -1.77
C GLY A 322 -18.78 -9.93 -2.84
N SER A 323 -19.21 -11.01 -3.50
CA SER A 323 -20.24 -10.95 -4.55
C SER A 323 -21.65 -10.60 -4.04
N ALA A 324 -21.90 -10.69 -2.73
CA ALA A 324 -23.19 -10.33 -2.14
C ALA A 324 -23.40 -8.81 -2.05
N GLY A 325 -22.31 -8.02 -2.11
CA GLY A 325 -22.35 -6.56 -2.04
C GLY A 325 -21.81 -6.04 -0.72
N CYS A 326 -22.58 -5.20 -0.04
CA CYS A 326 -22.15 -4.64 1.24
C CYS A 326 -23.31 -4.35 2.20
N ARG A 327 -22.99 -4.33 3.51
CA ARG A 327 -23.81 -3.74 4.56
C ARG A 327 -23.27 -2.38 4.96
N TYR A 328 -24.16 -1.49 5.38
CA TYR A 328 -23.83 -0.16 5.88
C TYR A 328 -24.52 0.12 7.20
N TYR A 329 -23.84 0.84 8.07
CA TYR A 329 -24.34 1.24 9.38
C TYR A 329 -23.97 2.70 9.65
N THR A 330 -24.96 3.48 10.05
CA THR A 330 -24.81 4.85 10.55
C THR A 330 -25.53 4.96 11.90
N LYS A 331 -25.52 6.16 12.49
CA LYS A 331 -26.32 6.43 13.69
C LYS A 331 -27.82 6.36 13.45
N ALA A 332 -28.28 6.71 12.25
CA ALA A 332 -29.69 6.90 11.94
C ALA A 332 -30.30 5.69 11.21
N PHE A 333 -29.52 5.05 10.35
CA PHE A 333 -30.00 3.97 9.49
C PHE A 333 -28.91 2.92 9.23
N LYS A 334 -29.35 1.72 8.88
CA LYS A 334 -28.51 0.60 8.44
C LYS A 334 -29.22 -0.21 7.36
N GLY A 335 -28.46 -0.90 6.52
CA GLY A 335 -29.06 -1.74 5.49
C GLY A 335 -28.05 -2.51 4.67
N ARG A 336 -28.53 -3.08 3.55
CA ARG A 336 -27.72 -3.82 2.58
C ARG A 336 -27.90 -3.25 1.18
N VAL A 337 -26.83 -3.28 0.39
CA VAL A 337 -26.83 -2.95 -1.03
C VAL A 337 -26.23 -4.15 -1.78
N PRO A 338 -26.99 -4.77 -2.72
CA PRO A 338 -26.54 -5.96 -3.41
C PRO A 338 -25.33 -5.68 -4.31
N GLY A 339 -24.48 -6.69 -4.48
CA GLY A 339 -23.36 -6.66 -5.41
C GLY A 339 -23.77 -6.92 -6.86
N ILE A 340 -22.87 -6.62 -7.79
CA ILE A 340 -23.04 -7.00 -9.20
C ILE A 340 -22.37 -8.35 -9.44
N LYS A 341 -23.13 -9.30 -9.97
CA LYS A 341 -22.60 -10.63 -10.32
C LYS A 341 -21.75 -10.53 -11.59
N VAL A 342 -20.47 -10.90 -11.46
CA VAL A 342 -19.50 -10.98 -12.56
C VAL A 342 -18.71 -12.28 -12.45
N LYS A 343 -18.06 -12.68 -13.55
CA LYS A 343 -17.08 -13.76 -13.51
C LYS A 343 -15.72 -13.19 -13.08
N ALA A 344 -15.29 -13.52 -11.85
CA ALA A 344 -14.00 -13.10 -11.34
C ALA A 344 -12.84 -13.80 -12.07
N VAL A 345 -11.82 -13.01 -12.40
CA VAL A 345 -10.52 -13.44 -12.96
C VAL A 345 -9.45 -13.30 -11.88
N ASP A 346 -9.40 -12.16 -11.21
CA ASP A 346 -8.48 -11.87 -10.11
C ASP A 346 -9.19 -10.94 -9.11
N THR A 347 -9.27 -11.34 -7.85
CA THR A 347 -9.96 -10.55 -6.82
C THR A 347 -9.11 -9.44 -6.20
N THR A 348 -7.84 -9.34 -6.60
CA THR A 348 -6.88 -8.35 -6.06
C THR A 348 -7.38 -6.93 -6.35
N GLY A 349 -7.39 -6.08 -5.32
CA GLY A 349 -7.84 -4.69 -5.43
C GLY A 349 -9.36 -4.47 -5.48
N ALA A 350 -10.20 -5.51 -5.36
CA ALA A 350 -11.66 -5.35 -5.35
C ALA A 350 -12.16 -4.46 -4.20
N GLY A 351 -11.61 -4.67 -2.99
CA GLY A 351 -11.90 -3.86 -1.81
C GLY A 351 -11.40 -2.42 -1.97
N ASP A 352 -10.20 -2.25 -2.52
CA ASP A 352 -9.62 -0.93 -2.77
C ASP A 352 -10.42 -0.15 -3.82
N ALA A 353 -10.92 -0.83 -4.86
CA ALA A 353 -11.79 -0.25 -5.88
C ALA A 353 -13.17 0.12 -5.31
N PHE A 354 -13.72 -0.71 -4.42
CA PHE A 354 -14.94 -0.37 -3.67
C PHE A 354 -14.73 0.91 -2.86
N VAL A 355 -13.63 0.98 -2.09
CA VAL A 355 -13.28 2.17 -1.30
C VAL A 355 -13.10 3.38 -2.22
N GLY A 356 -12.35 3.26 -3.32
CA GLY A 356 -12.17 4.34 -4.29
C GLY A 356 -13.49 4.86 -4.87
N GLY A 357 -14.43 3.96 -5.21
CA GLY A 357 -15.78 4.31 -5.66
C GLY A 357 -16.60 5.05 -4.61
N LEU A 358 -16.57 4.58 -3.36
CA LEU A 358 -17.26 5.20 -2.24
C LEU A 358 -16.67 6.59 -1.93
N LEU A 359 -15.34 6.69 -1.83
CA LEU A 359 -14.65 7.95 -1.52
C LEU A 359 -14.82 8.98 -2.63
N SER A 360 -14.82 8.57 -3.90
CA SER A 360 -15.11 9.46 -5.03
C SER A 360 -16.51 10.09 -4.91
N SER A 361 -17.49 9.33 -4.43
CA SER A 361 -18.87 9.81 -4.24
C SER A 361 -18.96 10.75 -3.03
N LEU A 362 -18.41 10.34 -1.88
CA LEU A 362 -18.39 11.15 -0.64
C LEU A 362 -17.59 12.44 -0.78
N ALA A 363 -16.47 12.42 -1.49
CA ALA A 363 -15.68 13.62 -1.72
C ALA A 363 -16.45 14.67 -2.54
N SER A 364 -17.38 14.22 -3.39
CA SER A 364 -18.26 15.11 -4.15
C SER A 364 -19.40 15.65 -3.28
N ASP A 365 -19.98 14.83 -2.41
CA ASP A 365 -21.06 15.23 -1.50
C ASP A 365 -20.97 14.52 -0.14
N LEU A 366 -20.71 15.29 0.92
CA LEU A 366 -20.65 14.77 2.29
C LEU A 366 -22.03 14.61 2.93
N ASN A 367 -23.10 15.16 2.33
CA ASN A 367 -24.46 14.99 2.85
C ASN A 367 -24.96 13.55 2.71
N LEU A 368 -24.30 12.73 1.88
CA LEU A 368 -24.56 11.30 1.74
C LEU A 368 -24.45 10.54 3.07
N PHE A 369 -23.75 11.05 4.08
CA PHE A 369 -23.78 10.44 5.42
C PHE A 369 -25.15 10.51 6.11
N GLN A 370 -26.02 11.43 5.68
CA GLN A 370 -27.34 11.66 6.27
C GLN A 370 -28.49 11.39 5.28
N ASP A 371 -28.19 11.21 4.00
CA ASP A 371 -29.16 10.83 2.96
C ASP A 371 -29.01 9.33 2.64
N GLU A 372 -29.90 8.51 3.22
CA GLU A 372 -29.88 7.06 2.99
C GLU A 372 -30.05 6.69 1.52
N LYS A 373 -30.89 7.42 0.77
CA LYS A 373 -31.11 7.12 -0.65
C LYS A 373 -29.84 7.36 -1.45
N GLY A 374 -29.27 8.56 -1.32
CA GLY A 374 -28.00 8.90 -1.97
C GLY A 374 -26.86 7.98 -1.55
N LEU A 375 -26.78 7.59 -0.26
CA LEU A 375 -25.76 6.65 0.20
C LEU A 375 -25.89 5.30 -0.47
N ARG A 376 -27.11 4.76 -0.59
CA ARG A 376 -27.35 3.48 -1.27
C ARG A 376 -26.94 3.53 -2.74
N GLU A 377 -27.15 4.65 -3.42
CA GLU A 377 -26.69 4.87 -4.80
C GLU A 377 -25.16 4.91 -4.87
N ALA A 378 -24.49 5.61 -3.95
CA ALA A 378 -23.03 5.63 -3.85
C ALA A 378 -22.43 4.24 -3.53
N LEU A 379 -23.09 3.45 -2.69
CA LEU A 379 -22.68 2.08 -2.36
C LEU A 379 -22.91 1.11 -3.53
N ALA A 380 -23.98 1.28 -4.31
CA ALA A 380 -24.18 0.52 -5.55
C ALA A 380 -23.07 0.82 -6.56
N PHE A 381 -22.67 2.09 -6.67
CA PHE A 381 -21.53 2.52 -7.48
C PHE A 381 -20.20 1.92 -6.98
N ALA A 382 -19.97 1.90 -5.66
CA ALA A 382 -18.80 1.25 -5.06
C ALA A 382 -18.76 -0.27 -5.30
N ASN A 383 -19.90 -0.96 -5.12
CA ASN A 383 -20.04 -2.39 -5.45
C ASN A 383 -19.71 -2.67 -6.92
N ALA A 384 -20.18 -1.81 -7.83
CA ALA A 384 -19.88 -1.92 -9.25
C ALA A 384 -18.37 -1.71 -9.54
N CYS A 385 -17.71 -0.79 -8.84
CA CYS A 385 -16.26 -0.60 -8.95
C CYS A 385 -15.48 -1.87 -8.56
N GLY A 386 -15.83 -2.46 -7.42
CA GLY A 386 -15.25 -3.73 -6.97
C GLY A 386 -15.51 -4.87 -7.95
N ALA A 387 -16.75 -5.03 -8.42
CA ALA A 387 -17.13 -6.07 -9.37
C ALA A 387 -16.41 -5.93 -10.72
N LEU A 388 -16.30 -4.73 -11.29
CA LEU A 388 -15.58 -4.56 -12.56
C LEU A 388 -14.07 -4.82 -12.42
N THR A 389 -13.47 -4.42 -11.30
CA THR A 389 -12.04 -4.63 -11.05
C THR A 389 -11.69 -6.10 -11.08
N VAL A 390 -12.56 -6.98 -10.54
CA VAL A 390 -12.24 -8.42 -10.52
C VAL A 390 -12.29 -9.12 -11.87
N THR A 391 -12.72 -8.42 -12.93
CA THR A 391 -12.77 -8.98 -14.29
C THR A 391 -11.44 -8.88 -15.03
N GLY A 392 -10.50 -8.07 -14.55
CA GLY A 392 -9.13 -7.96 -15.05
C GLY A 392 -8.10 -8.62 -14.13
N ARG A 393 -6.82 -8.63 -14.53
CA ARG A 393 -5.70 -9.08 -13.69
C ARG A 393 -4.95 -7.91 -13.09
N GLY A 394 -4.57 -8.01 -11.82
CA GLY A 394 -3.91 -6.97 -11.06
C GLY A 394 -4.85 -5.82 -10.69
N ALA A 395 -4.60 -5.16 -9.55
CA ALA A 395 -5.46 -4.10 -9.05
C ALA A 395 -5.51 -2.90 -10.00
N ILE A 396 -4.45 -2.07 -10.04
CA ILE A 396 -4.43 -0.84 -10.84
C ILE A 396 -4.75 -1.07 -12.33
N PRO A 397 -4.21 -2.09 -13.02
CA PRO A 397 -4.57 -2.33 -14.41
C PRO A 397 -6.08 -2.51 -14.64
N ALA A 398 -6.78 -3.18 -13.72
CA ALA A 398 -8.19 -3.52 -13.86
C ALA A 398 -9.18 -2.47 -13.30
N LEU A 399 -8.70 -1.43 -12.62
CA LEU A 399 -9.56 -0.39 -12.05
C LEU A 399 -10.43 0.28 -13.13
N PRO A 400 -11.76 0.41 -12.93
CA PRO A 400 -12.67 0.89 -13.95
C PRO A 400 -12.65 2.41 -14.11
N THR A 401 -13.15 2.88 -15.25
CA THR A 401 -13.50 4.29 -15.47
C THR A 401 -14.92 4.56 -14.99
N LYS A 402 -15.26 5.83 -14.72
CA LYS A 402 -16.63 6.21 -14.34
C LYS A 402 -17.68 5.74 -15.35
N GLN A 403 -17.39 5.87 -16.64
CA GLN A 403 -18.32 5.46 -17.70
C GLN A 403 -18.58 3.95 -17.65
N ALA A 404 -17.54 3.13 -17.49
CA ALA A 404 -17.70 1.68 -17.39
C ALA A 404 -18.57 1.26 -16.19
N VAL A 405 -18.43 1.96 -15.05
CA VAL A 405 -19.27 1.72 -13.86
C VAL A 405 -20.73 2.09 -14.12
N VAL A 406 -20.99 3.25 -14.73
CA VAL A 406 -22.34 3.69 -15.08
C VAL A 406 -22.99 2.71 -16.06
N ASP A 407 -22.27 2.30 -17.12
CA ASP A 407 -22.77 1.35 -18.11
C ASP A 407 -23.13 -0.01 -17.47
N ALA A 408 -22.28 -0.49 -16.55
CA ALA A 408 -22.52 -1.73 -15.83
C ALA A 408 -23.78 -1.65 -14.94
N LEU A 409 -23.98 -0.52 -14.24
CA LEU A 409 -25.17 -0.29 -13.41
C LEU A 409 -26.44 -0.17 -14.26
N THR A 410 -26.39 0.54 -15.38
CA THR A 410 -27.53 0.65 -16.31
C THR A 410 -27.94 -0.72 -16.84
N LYS A 411 -26.96 -1.55 -17.22
CA LYS A 411 -27.24 -2.92 -17.68
C LYS A 411 -27.82 -3.79 -16.57
N TYR A 412 -27.30 -3.69 -15.35
CA TYR A 412 -27.80 -4.44 -14.19
C TYR A 412 -29.22 -4.06 -13.80
N ASN A 413 -29.59 -2.77 -13.86
CA ASN A 413 -30.94 -2.33 -13.55
C ASN A 413 -31.97 -2.67 -14.65
N ALA A 414 -31.51 -3.04 -15.84
CA ALA A 414 -32.35 -3.45 -16.96
C ALA A 414 -32.61 -4.97 -17.03
N SER A 415 -31.82 -5.77 -16.30
CA SER A 415 -31.95 -7.22 -16.17
C SER A 415 -32.72 -7.61 -14.92
#